data_AF-A0A923AW15-F1
#
_entry.id   AF-A0A923AW15-F1
#
_cell.length_a   1.000
_cell.length_b   1.000
_cell.length_c   1.000
_cell.angle_alpha   90.00
_cell.angle_beta   90.00
_cell.angle_gamma   90.00
#
_symmetry.space_group_name_H-M   'P 1'
#
loop_
_entity.id
_entity.type
_entity.pdbx_description
1 polymer ?
#
loop_
_entity_poly.entity_id
_entity_poly.type
_entity_poly.pdbx_seq_one_letter_code
_entity_poly.pdbx_strand_id
1 'polypeptide(L)'
;MTALQKPADTRLKLLKLAGLAVAGGLFGYGSAWLVIEYVGLPSPDGVRWSDAVAMIVALMLAAGGLSVLAASRNGRALAAATSADGPAAPAEVRDMRLQGAVLVLSGLLLAAPMAAVLAGNPAPVLTLAAIAVVFALHTAMNLSLWRRGDEMIRRVILESGALAFWIGQAAVFGWAVAERLGVAPTLTAWDILVVVMGLYLVCSATVGLRRGLS
;
A
#
# COMPACT_ATOMS: atom_id res chain seq x y z
N MET A 1 -15.86 -33.32 -3.68
CA MET A 1 -16.69 -32.87 -2.55
C MET A 1 -15.80 -32.07 -1.61
N THR A 2 -15.68 -30.76 -1.85
CA THR A 2 -14.79 -29.85 -1.12
C THR A 2 -15.62 -28.99 -0.18
N ALA A 3 -15.18 -28.93 1.07
CA ALA A 3 -15.89 -28.31 2.18
C ALA A 3 -16.21 -26.84 1.91
N LEU A 4 -17.49 -26.48 2.04
CA LEU A 4 -17.98 -25.12 2.18
C LEU A 4 -17.28 -24.45 3.38
N GLN A 5 -16.25 -23.64 3.13
CA GLN A 5 -15.69 -22.72 4.12
C GLN A 5 -16.82 -21.75 4.53
N LYS A 6 -17.20 -21.80 5.81
CA LYS A 6 -18.35 -21.04 6.36
C LYS A 6 -18.10 -19.53 6.24
N PRO A 7 -19.06 -18.72 5.75
CA PRO A 7 -18.93 -17.26 5.60
C PRO A 7 -18.65 -16.50 6.92
N ALA A 8 -18.92 -17.14 8.06
CA ALA A 8 -18.63 -16.59 9.39
C ALA A 8 -17.12 -16.47 9.67
N ASP A 9 -16.30 -17.41 9.18
CA ASP A 9 -14.84 -17.37 9.38
C ASP A 9 -14.18 -16.25 8.57
N THR A 10 -14.67 -15.99 7.35
CA THR A 10 -14.16 -14.91 6.50
C THR A 10 -14.51 -13.54 7.10
N ARG A 11 -15.74 -13.35 7.59
CA ARG A 11 -16.13 -12.10 8.28
C ARG A 11 -15.31 -11.87 9.55
N LEU A 12 -15.07 -12.92 10.33
CA LEU A 12 -14.27 -12.82 11.56
C LEU A 12 -12.79 -12.53 11.25
N LYS A 13 -12.22 -13.14 10.20
CA LYS A 13 -10.85 -12.83 9.72
C LYS A 13 -10.73 -11.39 9.23
N LEU A 14 -11.72 -10.90 8.48
CA LEU A 14 -11.77 -9.51 8.00
C LEU A 14 -11.92 -8.51 9.16
N LEU A 15 -12.78 -8.79 10.13
CA LEU A 15 -12.92 -7.98 11.34
C LEU A 15 -11.65 -8.02 12.20
N LYS A 16 -10.97 -9.16 12.27
CA LYS A 16 -9.68 -9.29 12.96
C LYS A 16 -8.58 -8.52 12.26
N LEU A 17 -8.49 -8.57 10.93
CA LEU A 17 -7.48 -7.83 10.14
C LEU A 17 -7.76 -6.33 10.12
N ALA A 18 -9.01 -5.91 9.93
CA ALA A 18 -9.41 -4.51 10.06
C ALA A 18 -9.20 -4.01 11.49
N GLY A 19 -9.54 -4.84 12.49
CA GLY A 19 -9.24 -4.59 13.90
C GLY A 19 -7.74 -4.48 14.16
N LEU A 20 -6.91 -5.33 13.56
CA LEU A 20 -5.43 -5.27 13.65
C LEU A 20 -4.85 -4.05 12.93
N ALA A 21 -5.44 -3.63 11.81
CA ALA A 21 -5.01 -2.45 11.08
C ALA A 21 -5.38 -1.17 11.83
N VAL A 22 -6.59 -1.09 12.37
CA VAL A 22 -7.04 0.02 13.22
C VAL A 22 -6.28 0.03 14.55
N ALA A 23 -6.14 -1.12 15.20
CA ALA A 23 -5.34 -1.25 16.42
C ALA A 23 -3.87 -0.93 16.15
N GLY A 24 -3.30 -1.39 15.04
CA GLY A 24 -1.94 -1.08 14.63
C GLY A 24 -1.74 0.40 14.32
N GLY A 25 -2.71 1.05 13.67
CA GLY A 25 -2.71 2.49 13.44
C GLY A 25 -2.83 3.31 14.73
N LEU A 26 -3.75 2.94 15.62
CA LEU A 26 -3.94 3.58 16.92
C LEU A 26 -2.76 3.33 17.87
N PHE A 27 -2.20 2.12 17.87
CA PHE A 27 -1.04 1.75 18.68
C PHE A 27 0.24 2.37 18.11
N GLY A 28 0.38 2.46 16.79
CA GLY A 28 1.48 3.16 16.13
C GLY A 28 1.45 4.67 16.40
N TYR A 29 0.28 5.31 16.26
CA TYR A 29 0.09 6.71 16.62
C TYR A 29 0.29 6.95 18.12
N GLY A 30 -0.32 6.13 18.98
CA GLY A 30 -0.24 6.27 20.44
C GLY A 30 1.16 5.99 20.99
N SER A 31 1.88 5.01 20.45
CA SER A 31 3.27 4.74 20.84
C SER A 31 4.22 5.81 20.34
N ALA A 32 4.05 6.31 19.11
CA ALA A 32 4.83 7.45 18.61
C ALA A 32 4.57 8.71 19.44
N TRP A 33 3.32 9.00 19.77
CA TRP A 33 2.93 10.13 20.63
C TRP A 33 3.52 10.00 22.04
N LEU A 34 3.39 8.83 22.68
CA LEU A 34 3.96 8.58 24.02
C LEU A 34 5.49 8.67 24.05
N VAL A 35 6.18 8.18 23.01
CA VAL A 35 7.64 8.25 22.93
C VAL A 35 8.11 9.70 22.76
N ILE A 36 7.43 10.49 21.94
CA ILE A 36 7.75 11.92 21.76
C ILE A 36 7.46 12.72 23.04
N GLU A 37 6.33 12.48 23.69
CA GLU A 37 5.88 13.23 24.87
C GLU A 37 6.66 12.86 26.16
N TYR A 38 6.94 11.56 26.39
CA TYR A 38 7.51 11.10 27.66
C TYR A 38 8.99 10.71 27.61
N VAL A 39 9.52 10.29 26.46
CA VAL A 39 10.93 9.86 26.35
C VAL A 39 11.84 11.03 25.97
N GLY A 40 11.27 12.16 25.52
CA GLY A 40 12.03 13.37 25.21
C GLY A 40 13.06 13.17 24.09
N LEU A 41 12.90 12.10 23.29
CA LEU A 41 13.70 11.92 22.09
C LEU A 41 13.37 13.08 21.15
N PRO A 42 14.37 13.86 20.70
CA PRO A 42 14.10 14.92 19.74
C PRO A 42 13.44 14.27 18.53
N SER A 43 12.27 14.77 18.11
CA SER A 43 11.82 14.45 16.75
C SER A 43 12.96 14.89 15.85
N PRO A 44 13.52 14.02 14.98
CA PRO A 44 14.52 14.49 14.05
C PRO A 44 13.88 15.65 13.28
N ASP A 45 14.48 16.85 13.41
CA ASP A 45 13.93 18.07 12.84
C ASP A 45 13.55 17.81 11.37
N GLY A 46 12.26 17.93 11.05
CA GLY A 46 11.75 17.72 9.69
C GLY A 46 11.14 16.35 9.36
N VAL A 47 11.11 15.37 10.28
CA VAL A 47 10.42 14.08 10.05
C VAL A 47 9.00 14.09 10.64
N ARG A 48 8.00 13.99 9.78
CA ARG A 48 6.56 13.98 10.15
C ARG A 48 6.08 12.57 10.49
N TRP A 49 4.91 12.45 11.12
CA TRP A 49 4.28 11.13 11.33
C TRP A 49 3.98 10.43 9.98
N SER A 50 3.62 11.21 8.96
CA SER A 50 3.33 10.73 7.61
C SER A 50 4.55 10.09 6.97
N ASP A 51 5.75 10.58 7.29
CA ASP A 51 7.03 10.08 6.82
C ASP A 51 7.32 8.68 7.37
N ALA A 52 7.06 8.48 8.66
CA ALA A 52 7.20 7.17 9.29
C ALA A 52 6.22 6.14 8.68
N VAL A 53 4.95 6.52 8.49
CA VAL A 53 3.95 5.64 7.86
C VAL A 53 4.31 5.34 6.40
N ALA A 54 4.74 6.35 5.64
CA ALA A 54 5.18 6.20 4.26
C ALA A 54 6.35 5.21 4.15
N MET A 55 7.34 5.29 5.06
CA MET A 55 8.47 4.36 5.08
C MET A 55 8.05 2.93 5.42
N ILE A 56 7.16 2.73 6.39
CA ILE A 56 6.64 1.39 6.71
C ILE A 56 5.94 0.80 5.50
N VAL A 57 5.03 1.56 4.87
CA VAL A 57 4.31 1.11 3.67
C VAL A 57 5.28 0.85 2.52
N ALA A 58 6.29 1.72 2.33
CA ALA A 58 7.30 1.56 1.30
C ALA A 58 8.09 0.25 1.47
N LEU A 59 8.52 -0.05 2.69
CA LEU A 59 9.22 -1.28 3.02
C LEU A 59 8.33 -2.51 2.83
N MET A 60 7.05 -2.45 3.23
CA MET A 60 6.10 -3.54 3.00
C MET A 60 5.90 -3.83 1.51
N LEU A 61 5.73 -2.78 0.70
CA LEU A 61 5.57 -2.89 -0.75
C LEU A 61 6.84 -3.43 -1.42
N ALA A 62 8.01 -2.92 -1.02
CA ALA A 62 9.30 -3.38 -1.53
C ALA A 62 9.57 -4.85 -1.15
N ALA A 63 9.35 -5.23 0.12
CA ALA A 63 9.51 -6.59 0.58
C ALA A 63 8.53 -7.54 -0.13
N GLY A 64 7.25 -7.19 -0.20
CA GLY A 64 6.24 -7.97 -0.93
C GLY A 64 6.59 -8.12 -2.41
N GLY A 65 7.03 -7.05 -3.07
CA GLY A 65 7.47 -7.08 -4.46
C GLY A 65 8.69 -7.98 -4.68
N LEU A 66 9.70 -7.90 -3.79
CA LEU A 66 10.87 -8.78 -3.81
C LEU A 66 10.49 -10.24 -3.57
N SER A 67 9.55 -10.52 -2.67
CA SER A 67 9.02 -11.87 -2.45
C SER A 67 8.34 -12.42 -3.71
N VAL A 68 7.51 -11.62 -4.40
CA VAL A 68 6.88 -12.03 -5.67
C VAL A 68 7.92 -12.25 -6.76
N LEU A 69 8.95 -11.40 -6.86
CA LEU A 69 10.06 -11.58 -7.81
C LEU A 69 10.87 -12.85 -7.52
N ALA A 70 11.12 -13.15 -6.25
CA ALA A 70 11.80 -14.38 -5.84
C ALA A 70 10.97 -15.63 -6.15
N ALA A 71 9.65 -15.59 -5.93
CA ALA A 71 8.73 -16.67 -6.26
C ALA A 71 8.59 -16.88 -7.78
N SER A 72 8.60 -15.80 -8.56
CA SER A 72 8.43 -15.83 -10.02
C SER A 72 9.72 -16.10 -10.81
N ARG A 73 10.71 -16.78 -10.20
CA ARG A 73 11.94 -17.19 -10.90
C ARG A 73 11.66 -18.23 -11.99
N ASN A 74 10.80 -19.20 -11.72
CA ASN A 74 10.33 -20.18 -12.69
C ASN A 74 8.91 -20.67 -12.32
N GLY A 75 8.25 -21.39 -13.22
CA GLY A 75 6.87 -21.85 -13.01
C GLY A 75 6.70 -22.78 -11.80
N ARG A 76 7.73 -23.55 -11.44
CA ARG A 76 7.70 -24.45 -10.27
C ARG A 76 7.80 -23.70 -8.95
N ALA A 77 8.69 -22.71 -8.87
CA ALA A 77 8.84 -21.86 -7.69
C ALA A 77 7.57 -21.04 -7.45
N LEU A 78 6.94 -20.54 -8.52
CA LEU A 78 5.68 -19.83 -8.41
C LEU A 78 4.54 -20.75 -7.96
N ALA A 79 4.46 -21.96 -8.54
CA ALA A 79 3.48 -22.96 -8.12
C ALA A 79 3.66 -23.36 -6.65
N ALA A 80 4.90 -23.56 -6.19
CA ALA A 80 5.20 -23.88 -4.80
C ALA A 80 4.81 -22.72 -3.84
N ALA A 81 5.04 -21.47 -4.25
CA ALA A 81 4.68 -20.30 -3.45
C ALA A 81 3.16 -20.04 -3.39
N THR A 82 2.41 -20.49 -4.39
CA THR A 82 0.95 -20.29 -4.50
C THR A 82 0.14 -21.55 -4.21
N SER A 83 0.80 -22.66 -3.86
CA SER A 83 0.18 -23.98 -3.68
C SER A 83 -0.62 -24.46 -4.90
N ALA A 84 -0.16 -24.13 -6.10
CA ALA A 84 -0.82 -24.56 -7.34
C ALA A 84 -0.52 -26.03 -7.68
N ASP A 85 -1.50 -26.73 -8.26
CA ASP A 85 -1.43 -28.16 -8.59
C ASP A 85 -0.37 -28.51 -9.66
N GLY A 86 0.15 -27.53 -10.39
CA GLY A 86 1.13 -27.74 -11.44
C GLY A 86 1.99 -26.50 -11.73
N PRO A 87 3.09 -26.66 -12.50
CA PRO A 87 3.98 -25.55 -12.82
C PRO A 87 3.23 -24.42 -13.55
N ALA A 88 3.39 -23.19 -13.08
CA ALA A 88 2.78 -22.02 -13.68
C ALA A 88 3.27 -21.81 -15.13
N ALA A 89 2.37 -21.32 -15.99
CA ALA A 89 2.70 -21.07 -17.39
C ALA A 89 3.72 -19.92 -17.53
N PRO A 90 4.53 -19.88 -18.60
CA PRO A 90 5.51 -18.80 -18.81
C PRO A 90 4.89 -17.39 -18.81
N ALA A 91 3.65 -17.27 -19.30
CA ALA A 91 2.91 -16.01 -19.29
C ALA A 91 2.57 -15.55 -17.86
N GLU A 92 2.12 -16.46 -17.00
CA GLU A 92 1.81 -16.18 -15.59
C GLU A 92 3.06 -15.76 -14.82
N VAL A 93 4.18 -16.46 -15.05
CA VAL A 93 5.48 -16.10 -14.45
C VAL A 93 5.89 -14.68 -14.84
N ARG A 94 5.73 -14.32 -16.12
CA ARG A 94 6.04 -12.95 -16.62
C ARG A 94 5.13 -11.90 -15.98
N ASP A 95 3.84 -12.19 -15.85
CA ASP A 95 2.88 -11.23 -15.30
C ASP A 95 3.07 -11.07 -13.78
N MET A 96 3.43 -12.13 -13.06
CA MET A 96 3.85 -12.06 -11.65
C MET A 96 5.16 -11.29 -11.48
N ARG A 97 6.14 -11.45 -12.37
CA ARG A 97 7.35 -10.61 -12.35
C ARG A 97 7.03 -9.14 -12.53
N LEU A 98 6.13 -8.82 -13.47
CA LEU A 98 5.68 -7.46 -13.71
C LEU A 98 4.99 -6.89 -12.45
N GLN A 99 4.13 -7.66 -11.79
CA GLN A 99 3.49 -7.27 -10.54
C GLN A 99 4.51 -7.06 -9.41
N GLY A 100 5.47 -7.96 -9.25
CA GLY A 100 6.55 -7.81 -8.27
C GLY A 100 7.39 -6.56 -8.50
N ALA A 101 7.75 -6.27 -9.76
CA ALA A 101 8.47 -5.06 -10.13
C ALA A 101 7.65 -3.78 -9.86
N VAL A 102 6.35 -3.79 -10.13
CA VAL A 102 5.44 -2.69 -9.79
C VAL A 102 5.41 -2.43 -8.28
N LEU A 103 5.31 -3.48 -7.46
CA LEU A 103 5.31 -3.36 -6.00
C LEU A 103 6.62 -2.76 -5.46
N VAL A 104 7.77 -3.21 -5.96
CA VAL A 104 9.08 -2.63 -5.61
C VAL A 104 9.12 -1.15 -6.00
N LEU A 105 8.72 -0.81 -7.23
CA LEU A 105 8.68 0.57 -7.69
C LEU A 105 7.69 1.43 -6.89
N SER A 106 6.55 0.90 -6.45
CA SER A 106 5.62 1.61 -5.56
C SER A 106 6.31 1.97 -4.24
N GLY A 107 7.04 1.03 -3.65
CA GLY A 107 7.81 1.28 -2.43
C GLY A 107 8.89 2.34 -2.63
N LEU A 108 9.65 2.24 -3.72
CA LEU A 108 10.67 3.24 -4.07
C LEU A 108 10.09 4.63 -4.31
N LEU A 109 8.97 4.74 -5.04
CA LEU A 109 8.30 6.02 -5.29
C LEU A 109 7.80 6.68 -4.00
N LEU A 110 7.35 5.86 -3.04
CA LEU A 110 6.90 6.36 -1.73
C LEU A 110 8.08 6.77 -0.83
N ALA A 111 9.22 6.07 -0.90
CA ALA A 111 10.41 6.40 -0.11
C ALA A 111 11.26 7.54 -0.71
N ALA A 112 11.22 7.73 -2.04
CA ALA A 112 12.15 8.61 -2.75
C ALA A 112 12.11 10.09 -2.31
N PRO A 113 10.94 10.75 -2.15
CA PRO A 113 10.89 12.14 -1.70
C PRO A 113 11.56 12.33 -0.34
N MET A 114 11.32 11.40 0.59
CA MET A 114 11.90 11.45 1.93
C MET A 114 13.41 11.22 1.92
N ALA A 115 13.87 10.22 1.16
CA ALA A 115 15.29 9.95 1.01
C ALA A 115 16.04 11.16 0.45
N ALA A 116 15.41 11.89 -0.49
CA ALA A 116 15.95 13.13 -1.02
C ALA A 116 16.04 14.23 0.05
N VAL A 117 14.97 14.44 0.84
CA VAL A 117 14.97 15.42 1.93
C VAL A 117 16.05 15.11 2.96
N LEU A 118 16.14 13.86 3.43
CA LEU A 118 17.13 13.42 4.41
C LEU A 118 18.58 13.53 3.89
N ALA A 119 18.79 13.37 2.58
CA ALA A 119 20.08 13.53 1.95
C ALA A 119 20.47 15.02 1.70
N GLY A 120 19.64 15.98 2.10
CA GLY A 120 19.89 17.41 1.89
C GLY A 120 19.84 17.82 0.42
N ASN A 121 18.92 17.22 -0.35
CA ASN A 121 18.82 17.31 -1.81
C ASN A 121 19.31 18.63 -2.45
N PRO A 122 20.47 18.63 -3.11
CA PRO A 122 21.03 19.85 -3.72
C PRO A 122 20.33 20.27 -5.01
N ALA A 123 19.50 19.41 -5.63
CA ALA A 123 18.84 19.68 -6.91
C ALA A 123 17.35 19.26 -6.92
N PRO A 124 16.47 19.98 -6.20
CA PRO A 124 15.04 19.63 -6.04
C PRO A 124 14.29 19.40 -7.35
N VAL A 125 14.53 20.23 -8.36
CA VAL A 125 13.86 20.14 -9.67
C VAL A 125 14.28 18.87 -10.42
N LEU A 126 15.56 18.51 -10.37
CA LEU A 126 16.06 17.30 -11.02
C LEU A 126 15.51 16.04 -10.33
N THR A 127 15.45 16.04 -9.00
CA THR A 127 14.83 14.96 -8.24
C THR A 127 13.35 14.80 -8.55
N LEU A 128 12.61 15.90 -8.63
CA LEU A 128 11.20 15.88 -9.03
C LEU A 128 11.05 15.29 -10.45
N ALA A 129 11.87 15.71 -11.40
CA ALA A 129 11.85 15.18 -12.76
C ALA A 129 12.17 13.67 -12.79
N ALA A 130 13.16 13.21 -12.02
CA ALA A 130 13.49 11.80 -11.90
C ALA A 130 12.33 10.99 -11.30
N ILE A 131 11.71 11.47 -10.21
CA ILE A 131 10.53 10.83 -9.61
C ILE A 131 9.37 10.79 -10.61
N ALA A 132 9.13 11.86 -11.36
CA ALA A 132 8.09 11.91 -12.37
C ALA A 132 8.30 10.88 -13.50
N VAL A 133 9.53 10.68 -13.95
CA VAL A 133 9.87 9.65 -14.94
C VAL A 133 9.61 8.25 -14.39
N VAL A 134 10.03 7.97 -13.15
CA VAL A 134 9.77 6.67 -12.50
C VAL A 134 8.27 6.46 -12.30
N PHE A 135 7.53 7.50 -11.92
CA PHE A 135 6.08 7.46 -11.77
C PHE A 135 5.36 7.18 -13.10
N ALA A 136 5.82 7.78 -14.20
CA ALA A 136 5.29 7.50 -15.54
C ALA A 136 5.53 6.05 -15.96
N LEU A 137 6.74 5.52 -15.72
CA LEU A 137 7.07 4.11 -15.98
C LEU A 137 6.19 3.19 -15.13
N HIS A 138 6.07 3.47 -13.84
CA HIS A 138 5.22 2.72 -12.90
C HIS A 138 3.76 2.70 -13.33
N THR A 139 3.23 3.84 -13.79
CA THR A 139 1.88 3.97 -14.32
C THR A 139 1.70 3.12 -15.59
N ALA A 140 2.66 3.16 -16.51
CA ALA A 140 2.61 2.36 -17.73
C ALA A 140 2.62 0.84 -17.44
N MET A 141 3.41 0.41 -16.44
CA MET A 141 3.45 -0.98 -15.99
C MET A 141 2.12 -1.41 -15.36
N ASN A 142 1.53 -0.57 -14.50
CA ASN A 142 0.20 -0.82 -13.93
C ASN A 142 -0.88 -0.93 -15.02
N LEU A 143 -0.83 -0.04 -16.02
CA LEU A 143 -1.77 -0.09 -17.14
C LEU A 143 -1.62 -1.36 -17.97
N SER A 144 -0.39 -1.83 -18.17
CA SER A 144 -0.11 -3.11 -18.83
C SER A 144 -0.69 -4.29 -18.05
N LEU A 145 -0.52 -4.32 -16.72
CA LEU A 145 -1.13 -5.33 -15.85
C LEU A 145 -2.66 -5.30 -15.93
N TRP A 146 -3.27 -4.11 -15.87
CA TRP A 146 -4.71 -3.95 -15.96
C TRP A 146 -5.28 -4.44 -17.30
N ARG A 147 -4.58 -4.16 -18.41
CA ARG A 147 -4.98 -4.64 -19.75
C ARG A 147 -4.94 -6.16 -19.86
N ARG A 148 -3.96 -6.82 -19.20
CA ARG A 148 -3.80 -8.28 -19.18
C ARG A 148 -4.70 -8.98 -18.17
N GLY A 149 -5.12 -8.25 -17.13
CA GLY A 149 -6.02 -8.76 -16.10
C GLY A 149 -7.35 -9.22 -16.69
N ASP A 150 -7.85 -10.32 -16.15
CA ASP A 150 -9.19 -10.81 -16.46
C ASP A 150 -10.28 -9.91 -15.85
N GLU A 151 -11.53 -10.24 -16.14
CA GLU A 151 -12.68 -9.51 -15.64
C GLU A 151 -12.81 -9.58 -14.10
N MET A 152 -12.30 -10.65 -13.48
CA MET A 152 -12.31 -10.78 -12.02
C MET A 152 -11.37 -9.76 -11.38
N ILE A 153 -10.13 -9.65 -11.84
CA ILE A 153 -9.13 -8.69 -11.37
C ILE A 153 -9.62 -7.25 -11.61
N ARG A 154 -10.20 -6.97 -12.79
CA ARG A 154 -10.78 -5.64 -13.06
C ARG A 154 -11.87 -5.28 -12.07
N ARG A 155 -12.76 -6.22 -11.74
CA ARG A 155 -13.81 -6.00 -10.74
C ARG A 155 -13.26 -5.80 -9.33
N VAL A 156 -12.22 -6.53 -8.94
CA VAL A 156 -11.53 -6.33 -7.64
C VAL A 156 -10.95 -4.93 -7.55
N ILE A 157 -10.30 -4.46 -8.62
CA ILE A 157 -9.73 -3.10 -8.68
C ILE A 157 -10.84 -2.06 -8.55
N LEU A 158 -11.93 -2.20 -9.32
CA LEU A 158 -13.06 -1.25 -9.28
C LEU A 158 -13.74 -1.22 -7.91
N GLU A 159 -13.97 -2.37 -7.29
CA GLU A 159 -14.61 -2.45 -5.96
C GLU A 159 -13.69 -1.86 -4.88
N SER A 160 -12.39 -2.16 -4.93
CA SER A 160 -11.39 -1.59 -4.01
C SER A 160 -11.31 -0.07 -4.15
N GLY A 161 -11.30 0.42 -5.40
CA GLY A 161 -11.30 1.85 -5.71
C GLY A 161 -12.57 2.55 -5.24
N ALA A 162 -13.75 1.96 -5.45
CA ALA A 162 -15.02 2.52 -4.99
C ALA A 162 -15.09 2.61 -3.45
N LEU A 163 -14.63 1.57 -2.75
CA LEU A 163 -14.56 1.58 -1.28
C LEU A 163 -13.57 2.64 -0.77
N ALA A 164 -12.36 2.66 -1.34
CA ALA A 164 -11.34 3.64 -0.96
C ALA A 164 -11.80 5.08 -1.26
N PHE A 165 -12.50 5.31 -2.37
CA PHE A 165 -13.07 6.61 -2.73
C PHE A 165 -14.08 7.08 -1.68
N TRP A 166 -15.08 6.27 -1.35
CA TRP A 166 -16.12 6.70 -0.40
C TRP A 166 -15.58 6.91 1.01
N ILE A 167 -14.73 6.00 1.49
CA ILE A 167 -14.12 6.13 2.82
C ILE A 167 -13.17 7.33 2.85
N GLY A 168 -12.34 7.48 1.82
CA GLY A 168 -11.36 8.56 1.71
C GLY A 168 -12.02 9.92 1.60
N GLN A 169 -13.05 10.05 0.77
CA GLN A 169 -13.82 11.28 0.61
C GLN A 169 -14.48 11.69 1.93
N ALA A 170 -15.09 10.75 2.66
CA ALA A 170 -15.70 11.03 3.96
C ALA A 170 -14.66 11.46 5.00
N ALA A 171 -13.50 10.78 5.05
CA ALA A 171 -12.42 11.10 5.98
C ALA A 171 -11.82 12.49 5.71
N VAL A 172 -11.51 12.80 4.44
CA VAL A 172 -10.96 14.09 4.03
C VAL A 172 -11.97 15.21 4.27
N PHE A 173 -13.25 15.01 3.95
CA PHE A 173 -14.28 16.00 4.22
C PHE A 173 -14.43 16.27 5.73
N GLY A 174 -14.52 15.22 6.54
CA GLY A 174 -14.62 15.35 8.00
C GLY A 174 -13.41 16.09 8.58
N TRP A 175 -12.20 15.78 8.11
CA TRP A 175 -11.00 16.47 8.54
C TRP A 175 -10.98 17.93 8.10
N ALA A 176 -11.36 18.24 6.85
CA ALA A 176 -11.42 19.61 6.34
C ALA A 176 -12.42 20.48 7.15
N VAL A 177 -13.55 19.91 7.58
CA VAL A 177 -14.49 20.59 8.48
C VAL A 177 -13.84 20.85 9.84
N ALA A 178 -13.15 19.86 10.41
CA ALA A 178 -12.46 20.01 11.69
C ALA A 178 -11.34 21.07 11.64
N GLU A 179 -10.57 21.12 10.56
CA GLU A 179 -9.59 22.19 10.30
C GLU A 179 -10.26 23.56 10.22
N ARG A 180 -11.37 23.68 9.47
CA ARG A 180 -12.08 24.95 9.30
C ARG A 180 -12.69 25.46 10.61
N LEU A 181 -13.03 24.57 11.52
CA LEU A 181 -13.54 24.89 12.86
C LEU A 181 -12.43 25.09 13.90
N GLY A 182 -11.15 24.91 13.54
CA GLY A 182 -10.01 25.07 14.46
C GLY A 182 -9.84 23.91 15.45
N VAL A 183 -10.44 22.75 15.18
CA VAL A 183 -10.40 21.56 16.04
C VAL A 183 -9.26 20.61 15.65
N ALA A 184 -8.82 20.63 14.38
CA ALA A 184 -7.76 19.78 13.86
C ALA A 184 -6.62 20.60 13.22
N PRO A 185 -5.37 20.09 13.23
CA PRO A 185 -4.25 20.74 12.55
C PRO A 185 -4.32 20.59 11.02
N THR A 186 -3.65 21.48 10.31
CA THR A 186 -3.60 21.49 8.83
C THR A 186 -2.80 20.32 8.27
N LEU A 187 -3.40 19.56 7.36
CA LEU A 187 -2.72 18.53 6.58
C LEU A 187 -2.04 19.11 5.34
N THR A 188 -0.87 18.57 5.03
CA THR A 188 -0.19 18.79 3.76
C THR A 188 -0.65 17.80 2.70
N ALA A 189 -0.37 18.10 1.43
CA ALA A 189 -0.62 17.18 0.33
C ALA A 189 0.08 15.82 0.52
N TRP A 190 1.24 15.81 1.17
CA TRP A 190 1.97 14.59 1.52
C TRP A 190 1.21 13.75 2.55
N ASP A 191 0.70 14.35 3.62
CA ASP A 191 -0.09 13.63 4.63
C ASP A 191 -1.31 12.96 4.00
N ILE A 192 -2.01 13.68 3.12
CA ILE A 192 -3.19 13.17 2.40
C ILE A 192 -2.81 12.00 1.50
N LEU A 193 -1.71 12.11 0.74
CA LEU A 193 -1.24 11.03 -0.14
C LEU A 193 -0.96 9.74 0.64
N VAL A 194 -0.28 9.85 1.79
CA VAL A 194 0.06 8.70 2.64
C VAL A 194 -1.21 8.03 3.17
N VAL A 195 -2.19 8.81 3.64
CA VAL A 195 -3.49 8.30 4.10
C VAL A 195 -4.23 7.60 2.98
N VAL A 196 -4.30 8.20 1.78
CA VAL A 196 -4.98 7.61 0.62
C VAL A 196 -4.33 6.28 0.22
N MET A 197 -3.00 6.21 0.22
CA MET A 197 -2.27 4.98 -0.11
C MET A 197 -2.53 3.88 0.93
N GLY A 198 -2.44 4.22 2.22
CA GLY A 198 -2.73 3.27 3.30
C GLY A 198 -4.17 2.75 3.26
N LEU A 199 -5.14 3.65 3.04
CA LEU A 199 -6.55 3.30 2.89
C LEU A 199 -6.77 2.38 1.69
N TYR A 200 -6.16 2.70 0.55
CA TYR A 200 -6.25 1.87 -0.66
C TYR A 200 -5.74 0.46 -0.41
N LEU A 201 -4.60 0.30 0.28
CA LEU A 201 -4.04 -1.02 0.61
C LEU A 201 -4.98 -1.83 1.49
N VAL A 202 -5.58 -1.22 2.52
CA VAL A 202 -6.56 -1.87 3.39
C VAL A 202 -7.81 -2.29 2.60
N CYS A 203 -8.33 -1.41 1.74
CA CYS A 203 -9.48 -1.72 0.90
C CYS A 203 -9.16 -2.86 -0.08
N SER A 204 -8.02 -2.79 -0.76
CA SER A 204 -7.56 -3.80 -1.71
C SER A 204 -7.37 -5.17 -1.05
N ALA A 205 -6.77 -5.22 0.14
CA ALA A 205 -6.62 -6.46 0.89
C ALA A 205 -7.99 -7.04 1.31
N THR A 206 -8.91 -6.17 1.77
CA THR A 206 -10.26 -6.57 2.18
C THR A 206 -11.04 -7.18 1.03
N VAL A 207 -11.01 -6.55 -0.15
CA VAL A 207 -11.71 -7.05 -1.35
C VAL A 207 -11.06 -8.35 -1.86
N GLY A 208 -9.73 -8.41 -1.90
CA GLY A 208 -9.00 -9.62 -2.30
C GLY A 208 -9.37 -10.84 -1.45
N LEU A 209 -9.39 -10.68 -0.13
CA LEU A 209 -9.79 -11.73 0.81
C LEU A 209 -11.25 -12.17 0.65
N ARG A 210 -12.17 -11.24 0.37
CA ARG A 210 -13.59 -11.56 0.13
C ARG A 210 -13.79 -12.43 -1.11
N ARG A 211 -12.90 -12.31 -2.10
CA ARG A 211 -12.98 -13.06 -3.36
C ARG A 211 -12.10 -14.31 -3.39
N GLY A 212 -11.48 -14.67 -2.26
CA GLY A 212 -10.67 -15.89 -2.14
C GLY A 212 -9.31 -15.82 -2.83
N LEU A 213 -8.77 -14.63 -3.06
CA LEU A 213 -7.48 -14.40 -3.72
C LEU A 213 -6.28 -14.46 -2.75
N SER A 214 -6.31 -15.34 -1.73
CA SER A 214 -5.25 -15.46 -0.71
C SER A 214 -4.69 -16.86 -0.59
#